data_AF-A0A9P8ARH0-F1
#
_entry.id   AF-A0A9P8ARH0-F1
#
_cell.length_a   1.000
_cell.length_b   1.000
_cell.length_c   1.000
_cell.angle_alpha   90.00
_cell.angle_beta   90.00
_cell.angle_gamma   90.00
#
_symmetry.space_group_name_H-M   'P 1'
#
loop_
_entity.id
_entity.type
_entity.pdbx_description
1 polymer ?
#
loop_
_entity_poly.entity_id
_entity_poly.type
_entity_poly.pdbx_seq_one_letter_code
_entity_poly.pdbx_strand_id
1 'polypeptide(L)'
;MQRKKQAMNGSVSVLEKIPGSQIFPGYIEVFERHLSPNKVPLNIRNSLTKPSTIMAMACFRAICRGLEFRLEPARKYQYNLGDILKLWSGIRAWCLHFISICTSKSLLVSNSMADFDVTAMMTATAICLRCLPEIQTSYHTIICTDKSLHPPVVELWRESCRSSCHVAVRNLSDLLVTVFVSQDMQSVVMSQLEVNPEETARLCFNAVLEDDAGGAGYSDRKKPDSVCLILMLRVCQSPTLANAMIHEQSVRFTCTVMGRLAAKIMKTCDLPPTHNIWSYFMVTVSFVNTCLSHSNFPIVLALVDTHVLEILLRIWPFIPIKYLYRVEPVILAFIDTMRHYTVYRSITRCVVRSLASLDKKGVIVDPEQYTVDIAQYCKHLVLLAQYRSSLKEECDKLPDVCFTCRRTYIGSMPCCSQCQSTQYCSRSCQRTHWKQGHKEQCKKSCVGIRDRKFLAYLGQITVMKHESHLSPLISMYMNDFSIRDRASLVIEVVLSGKTGAPRPDISIKSVADNEKEVGEKKPWFSHDCERGGGICGVVRVLAPGGIDQSHECPVRWSTIGRG
;
A
#
# COMPACT_ATOMS: atom_id res chain seq x y z
N MET A 1 37.14 -39.28 7.90
CA MET A 1 37.78 -39.49 6.58
C MET A 1 36.96 -40.33 5.60
N GLN A 2 36.51 -41.55 5.95
CA GLN A 2 35.75 -42.42 5.03
C GLN A 2 34.47 -41.77 4.46
N ARG A 3 33.67 -41.09 5.29
CA ARG A 3 32.49 -40.33 4.84
C ARG A 3 32.85 -39.21 3.83
N LYS A 4 33.94 -38.45 4.08
CA LYS A 4 34.45 -37.44 3.13
C LYS A 4 34.83 -38.09 1.79
N LYS A 5 35.51 -39.23 1.79
CA LYS A 5 35.86 -39.98 0.57
C LYS A 5 34.62 -40.47 -0.19
N GLN A 6 33.60 -40.96 0.52
CA GLN A 6 32.33 -41.36 -0.10
C GLN A 6 31.58 -40.17 -0.73
N ALA A 7 31.55 -39.01 -0.04
CA ALA A 7 30.97 -37.78 -0.57
C ALA A 7 31.74 -37.26 -1.81
N MET A 8 33.08 -37.30 -1.78
CA MET A 8 33.93 -37.01 -2.95
C MET A 8 33.58 -37.89 -4.16
N ASN A 9 33.21 -39.14 -3.91
CA ASN A 9 32.90 -40.12 -4.95
C ASN A 9 31.44 -40.08 -5.45
N GLY A 10 30.63 -39.10 -5.04
CA GLY A 10 29.27 -38.99 -5.57
C GLY A 10 28.16 -39.47 -4.62
N SER A 11 28.46 -39.83 -3.37
CA SER A 11 27.42 -40.32 -2.46
C SER A 11 26.58 -39.20 -1.82
N VAL A 12 25.38 -38.98 -2.36
CA VAL A 12 24.39 -37.99 -1.87
C VAL A 12 23.93 -38.32 -0.44
N SER A 13 23.62 -39.59 -0.19
CA SER A 13 23.12 -40.05 1.13
C SER A 13 24.11 -39.78 2.27
N VAL A 14 25.40 -39.73 1.96
CA VAL A 14 26.42 -39.36 2.96
C VAL A 14 26.32 -37.89 3.29
N LEU A 15 26.20 -37.00 2.30
CA LEU A 15 26.04 -35.56 2.54
C LEU A 15 24.78 -35.26 3.36
N GLU A 16 23.67 -35.92 3.06
CA GLU A 16 22.40 -35.75 3.76
C GLU A 16 22.44 -36.16 5.24
N LYS A 17 23.37 -37.03 5.65
CA LYS A 17 23.50 -37.50 7.04
C LYS A 17 24.51 -36.71 7.88
N ILE A 18 25.24 -35.75 7.32
CA ILE A 18 26.26 -34.99 8.06
C ILE A 18 25.59 -33.93 8.95
N PRO A 19 25.88 -33.90 10.26
CA PRO A 19 25.44 -32.82 11.14
C PRO A 19 26.03 -31.47 10.73
N GLY A 20 25.26 -30.38 10.81
CA GLY A 20 25.71 -29.03 10.42
C GLY A 20 27.04 -28.60 11.04
N SER A 21 27.31 -29.03 12.28
CA SER A 21 28.57 -28.78 13.01
C SER A 21 29.82 -29.34 12.35
N GLN A 22 29.69 -30.38 11.53
CA GLN A 22 30.81 -31.08 10.90
C GLN A 22 31.03 -30.67 9.44
N ILE A 23 30.16 -29.83 8.90
CA ILE A 23 30.17 -29.47 7.47
C ILE A 23 31.35 -28.56 7.16
N PHE A 24 31.52 -27.49 7.95
CA PHE A 24 32.61 -26.54 7.78
C PHE A 24 33.63 -26.63 8.92
N PRO A 25 34.93 -26.75 8.61
CA PRO A 25 35.55 -26.75 7.27
C PRO A 25 35.65 -28.15 6.61
N GLY A 26 35.18 -29.22 7.27
CA GLY A 26 35.51 -30.61 6.92
C GLY A 26 35.17 -31.09 5.50
N TYR A 27 34.24 -30.42 4.81
CA TYR A 27 33.74 -30.82 3.48
C TYR A 27 33.97 -29.78 2.37
N ILE A 28 34.79 -28.75 2.58
CA ILE A 28 35.02 -27.69 1.57
C ILE A 28 35.54 -28.26 0.24
N GLU A 29 36.54 -29.15 0.26
CA GLU A 29 37.05 -29.82 -0.94
C GLU A 29 35.97 -30.61 -1.72
N VAL A 30 34.98 -31.15 -1.00
CA VAL A 30 33.83 -31.85 -1.63
C VAL A 30 32.99 -30.84 -2.41
N PHE A 31 32.76 -29.67 -1.83
CA PHE A 31 32.03 -28.59 -2.47
C PHE A 31 32.80 -28.00 -3.64
N GLU A 32 34.10 -27.75 -3.52
CA GLU A 32 34.95 -27.29 -4.64
C GLU A 32 34.88 -28.26 -5.83
N ARG A 33 34.98 -29.57 -5.56
CA ARG A 33 34.91 -30.59 -6.60
C ARG A 33 33.55 -30.61 -7.29
N HIS A 34 32.45 -30.61 -6.54
CA HIS A 34 31.12 -30.87 -7.11
C HIS A 34 30.39 -29.61 -7.56
N LEU A 35 30.68 -28.46 -6.95
CA LEU A 35 30.13 -27.16 -7.35
C LEU A 35 31.00 -26.43 -8.38
N SER A 36 32.03 -27.07 -8.94
CA SER A 36 32.82 -26.48 -10.04
C SER A 36 31.91 -25.95 -11.16
N PRO A 37 32.09 -24.69 -11.63
CA PRO A 37 31.27 -24.11 -12.69
C PRO A 37 31.24 -24.95 -13.97
N ASN A 38 32.33 -25.67 -14.28
CA ASN A 38 32.45 -26.52 -15.46
C ASN A 38 31.53 -27.75 -15.45
N LYS A 39 30.90 -28.04 -14.30
CA LYS A 39 29.93 -29.14 -14.15
C LYS A 39 28.48 -28.72 -14.35
N VAL A 40 28.22 -27.42 -14.48
CA VAL A 40 26.89 -26.88 -14.71
C VAL A 40 26.40 -27.32 -16.10
N PRO A 41 25.27 -28.02 -16.21
CA PRO A 41 24.74 -28.42 -17.50
C PRO A 41 24.37 -27.22 -18.37
N LEU A 42 24.82 -27.21 -19.64
CA LEU A 42 24.45 -26.17 -20.61
C LEU A 42 22.96 -26.21 -21.01
N ASN A 43 22.32 -27.38 -20.96
CA ASN A 43 20.92 -27.56 -21.34
C ASN A 43 20.07 -27.93 -20.12
N ILE A 44 19.05 -27.10 -19.87
CA ILE A 44 18.10 -27.21 -18.76
C ILE A 44 17.19 -28.44 -18.91
N ARG A 45 16.77 -28.81 -20.14
CA ARG A 45 15.78 -29.88 -20.35
C ARG A 45 16.21 -31.22 -19.80
N ASN A 46 17.51 -31.51 -19.88
CA ASN A 46 18.08 -32.78 -19.43
C ASN A 46 18.96 -32.61 -18.19
N SER A 47 18.89 -31.48 -17.48
CA SER A 47 19.79 -31.23 -16.35
C SER A 47 19.33 -31.90 -15.07
N LEU A 48 18.03 -32.05 -14.85
CA LEU A 48 17.46 -32.52 -13.58
C LEU A 48 17.87 -33.96 -13.22
N THR A 49 18.04 -34.83 -14.21
CA THR A 49 18.47 -36.22 -14.02
C THR A 49 19.98 -36.40 -14.04
N LYS A 50 20.76 -35.34 -14.29
CA LYS A 50 22.22 -35.45 -14.32
C LYS A 50 22.77 -35.68 -12.92
N PRO A 51 23.68 -36.65 -12.73
CA PRO A 51 24.34 -36.87 -11.44
C PRO A 51 25.01 -35.62 -10.86
N SER A 52 25.52 -34.71 -11.71
CA SER A 52 26.10 -33.45 -11.27
C SER A 52 25.07 -32.51 -10.63
N THR A 53 23.86 -32.41 -11.17
CA THR A 53 22.77 -31.59 -10.63
C THR A 53 22.29 -32.11 -9.30
N ILE A 54 22.05 -33.43 -9.20
CA ILE A 54 21.64 -34.08 -7.95
C ILE A 54 22.70 -33.88 -6.87
N MET A 55 23.98 -34.06 -7.22
CA MET A 55 25.07 -33.85 -6.29
C MET A 55 25.21 -32.38 -5.88
N ALA A 56 25.10 -31.43 -6.82
CA ALA A 56 25.15 -30.00 -6.51
C ALA A 56 24.02 -29.60 -5.56
N MET A 57 22.80 -30.12 -5.74
CA MET A 57 21.71 -29.92 -4.80
C MET A 57 22.00 -30.48 -3.40
N ALA A 58 22.59 -31.67 -3.32
CA ALA A 58 23.03 -32.26 -2.04
C ALA A 58 24.09 -31.40 -1.36
N CYS A 59 25.04 -30.84 -2.13
CA CYS A 59 26.02 -29.89 -1.63
C CYS A 59 25.35 -28.61 -1.11
N PHE A 60 24.38 -28.03 -1.82
CA PHE A 60 23.63 -26.85 -1.36
C PHE A 60 22.92 -27.10 -0.03
N ARG A 61 22.20 -28.22 0.10
CA ARG A 61 21.53 -28.61 1.36
C ARG A 61 22.53 -28.82 2.50
N ALA A 62 23.71 -29.40 2.22
CA ALA A 62 24.77 -29.53 3.20
C ALA A 62 25.31 -28.15 3.60
N ILE A 63 25.65 -27.28 2.65
CA ILE A 63 26.09 -25.91 2.90
C ILE A 63 25.07 -25.20 3.79
N CYS A 64 23.78 -25.17 3.42
CA CYS A 64 22.72 -24.51 4.20
C CYS A 64 22.71 -24.95 5.66
N ARG A 65 22.71 -26.26 5.95
CA ARG A 65 22.76 -26.78 7.33
C ARG A 65 24.02 -26.39 8.08
N GLY A 66 25.16 -26.33 7.37
CA GLY A 66 26.43 -25.89 7.94
C GLY A 66 26.41 -24.40 8.28
N LEU A 67 25.71 -23.58 7.48
CA LEU A 67 25.55 -22.15 7.70
C LEU A 67 24.55 -21.87 8.83
N GLU A 68 23.38 -22.51 8.82
CA GLU A 68 22.37 -22.39 9.88
C GLU A 68 22.95 -22.73 11.26
N PHE A 69 23.72 -23.81 11.36
CA PHE A 69 24.41 -24.20 12.60
C PHE A 69 25.35 -23.09 13.13
N ARG A 70 25.96 -22.30 12.24
CA ARG A 70 26.88 -21.21 12.59
C ARG A 70 26.16 -19.92 12.98
N LEU A 71 24.96 -19.70 12.47
CA LEU A 71 24.16 -18.51 12.77
C LEU A 71 23.57 -18.55 14.19
N GLU A 72 23.65 -19.69 14.88
CA GLU A 72 23.32 -19.79 16.29
C GLU A 72 24.18 -18.81 17.13
N PRO A 73 23.57 -17.87 17.88
CA PRO A 73 24.27 -16.78 18.57
C PRO A 73 25.42 -17.23 19.48
N ALA A 74 25.36 -18.45 20.03
CA ALA A 74 26.35 -18.99 20.93
C ALA A 74 27.69 -19.40 20.26
N ARG A 75 27.79 -19.38 18.92
CA ARG A 75 28.90 -20.05 18.20
C ARG A 75 29.63 -19.20 17.15
N LYS A 76 29.50 -17.88 17.18
CA LYS A 76 30.00 -16.98 16.11
C LYS A 76 31.53 -16.90 15.89
N TYR A 77 32.39 -17.53 16.71
CA TYR A 77 33.80 -17.09 16.81
C TYR A 77 34.92 -18.04 16.36
N GLN A 78 34.68 -19.18 15.69
CA GLN A 78 35.73 -20.24 15.65
C GLN A 78 36.39 -20.60 14.31
N TYR A 79 36.12 -19.97 13.15
CA TYR A 79 36.71 -20.47 11.89
C TYR A 79 37.09 -19.39 10.87
N ASN A 80 38.20 -19.64 10.17
CA ASN A 80 38.61 -18.87 9.00
C ASN A 80 37.60 -19.08 7.86
N LEU A 81 36.89 -18.02 7.48
CA LEU A 81 35.84 -18.03 6.45
C LEU A 81 36.37 -17.82 5.04
N GLY A 82 37.67 -17.52 4.88
CA GLY A 82 38.29 -17.32 3.58
C GLY A 82 38.15 -18.52 2.63
N ASP A 83 38.02 -19.73 3.16
CA ASP A 83 37.82 -20.92 2.34
C ASP A 83 36.40 -21.03 1.76
N ILE A 84 35.39 -20.44 2.40
CA ILE A 84 34.04 -20.40 1.83
C ILE A 84 34.04 -19.46 0.61
N LEU A 85 34.73 -18.31 0.67
CA LEU A 85 34.85 -17.36 -0.45
C LEU A 85 35.32 -18.02 -1.75
N LYS A 86 36.20 -19.02 -1.66
CA LYS A 86 36.67 -19.80 -2.83
C LYS A 86 35.54 -20.55 -3.54
N LEU A 87 34.48 -20.92 -2.83
CA LEU A 87 33.30 -21.59 -3.38
C LEU A 87 32.37 -20.65 -4.14
N TRP A 88 32.53 -19.32 -4.04
CA TRP A 88 31.56 -18.37 -4.59
C TRP A 88 31.29 -18.58 -6.08
N SER A 89 32.32 -18.73 -6.90
CA SER A 89 32.17 -18.91 -8.35
C SER A 89 31.30 -20.12 -8.68
N GLY A 90 31.51 -21.23 -7.96
CA GLY A 90 30.73 -22.45 -8.08
C GLY A 90 29.30 -22.30 -7.58
N ILE A 91 29.12 -21.77 -6.38
CA ILE A 91 27.79 -21.51 -5.79
C ILE A 91 26.97 -20.62 -6.72
N ARG A 92 27.55 -19.50 -7.18
CA ARG A 92 26.89 -18.56 -8.10
C ARG A 92 26.46 -19.25 -9.40
N ALA A 93 27.35 -20.01 -10.04
CA ALA A 93 27.04 -20.68 -11.31
C ALA A 93 25.88 -21.68 -11.15
N TRP A 94 25.89 -22.47 -10.07
CA TRP A 94 24.81 -23.41 -9.77
C TRP A 94 23.51 -22.72 -9.33
N CYS A 95 23.57 -21.62 -8.57
CA CYS A 95 22.39 -20.80 -8.25
C CYS A 95 21.68 -20.34 -9.53
N LEU A 96 22.43 -19.77 -10.49
CA LEU A 96 21.84 -19.32 -11.76
C LEU A 96 21.20 -20.48 -12.52
N HIS A 97 21.83 -21.66 -12.52
CA HIS A 97 21.28 -22.86 -13.14
C HIS A 97 19.98 -23.33 -12.45
N PHE A 98 19.97 -23.40 -11.12
CA PHE A 98 18.79 -23.80 -10.35
C PHE A 98 17.64 -22.81 -10.49
N ILE A 99 17.93 -21.50 -10.46
CA ILE A 99 16.95 -20.47 -10.74
C ILE A 99 16.35 -20.69 -12.13
N SER A 100 17.19 -20.90 -13.14
CA SER A 100 16.73 -21.13 -14.51
C SER A 100 15.89 -22.40 -14.67
N ILE A 101 16.13 -23.44 -13.85
CA ILE A 101 15.26 -24.63 -13.79
C ILE A 101 13.92 -24.24 -13.17
N CYS A 102 13.93 -23.59 -12.00
CA CYS A 102 12.73 -23.26 -11.25
C CYS A 102 11.79 -22.30 -12.02
N THR A 103 12.35 -21.37 -12.79
CA THR A 103 11.59 -20.33 -13.50
C THR A 103 11.25 -20.69 -14.95
N SER A 104 11.68 -21.86 -15.43
CA SER A 104 11.41 -22.30 -16.81
C SER A 104 9.95 -22.73 -16.98
N LYS A 105 9.17 -21.90 -17.70
CA LYS A 105 7.78 -22.21 -18.08
C LYS A 105 7.60 -23.55 -18.81
N SER A 106 8.65 -24.02 -19.49
CA SER A 106 8.60 -25.25 -20.30
C SER A 106 8.56 -26.55 -19.49
N LEU A 107 8.99 -26.54 -18.22
CA LEU A 107 9.09 -27.74 -17.38
C LEU A 107 7.78 -28.11 -16.66
N LEU A 108 6.87 -27.14 -16.49
CA LEU A 108 5.58 -27.35 -15.81
C LEU A 108 4.58 -28.19 -16.61
N VAL A 109 4.87 -28.50 -17.88
CA VAL A 109 3.94 -29.20 -18.80
C VAL A 109 4.22 -30.70 -18.89
N SER A 110 5.38 -31.19 -18.43
CA SER A 110 5.72 -32.61 -18.52
C SER A 110 5.44 -33.35 -17.21
N ASN A 111 4.43 -34.23 -17.21
CA ASN A 111 4.09 -35.17 -16.14
C ASN A 111 5.23 -36.14 -15.73
N SER A 112 6.41 -36.09 -16.37
CA SER A 112 7.52 -37.01 -16.10
C SER A 112 8.49 -36.54 -15.00
N MET A 113 8.13 -35.53 -14.20
CA MET A 113 9.01 -34.91 -13.19
C MET A 113 8.70 -35.36 -11.75
N ALA A 114 7.89 -36.39 -11.54
CA ALA A 114 7.36 -36.79 -10.22
C ALA A 114 8.43 -37.00 -9.12
N ASP A 115 9.68 -37.26 -9.49
CA ASP A 115 10.76 -37.56 -8.54
C ASP A 115 11.58 -36.32 -8.11
N PHE A 116 11.42 -35.16 -8.75
CA PHE A 116 12.27 -33.99 -8.45
C PHE A 116 11.52 -32.89 -7.70
N ASP A 117 11.93 -32.67 -6.44
CA ASP A 117 11.33 -31.66 -5.56
C ASP A 117 11.86 -30.24 -5.89
N VAL A 118 11.15 -29.56 -6.80
CA VAL A 118 11.42 -28.16 -7.18
C VAL A 118 11.31 -27.22 -5.96
N THR A 119 10.40 -27.51 -5.02
CA THR A 119 10.24 -26.73 -3.78
C THR A 119 11.50 -26.81 -2.92
N ALA A 120 12.09 -28.00 -2.78
CA ALA A 120 13.36 -28.15 -2.08
C ALA A 120 14.53 -27.49 -2.83
N MET A 121 14.49 -27.41 -4.17
CA MET A 121 15.47 -26.67 -4.94
C MET A 121 15.38 -25.17 -4.66
N MET A 122 14.20 -24.57 -4.82
CA MET A 122 13.95 -23.15 -4.51
C MET A 122 14.37 -22.82 -3.07
N THR A 123 13.98 -23.65 -2.12
CA THR A 123 14.29 -23.47 -0.69
C THR A 123 15.79 -23.50 -0.43
N ALA A 124 16.51 -24.51 -0.93
CA ALA A 124 17.95 -24.63 -0.72
C ALA A 124 18.74 -23.51 -1.41
N THR A 125 18.33 -23.10 -2.63
CA THR A 125 18.95 -21.96 -3.31
C THR A 125 18.71 -20.66 -2.55
N ALA A 126 17.47 -20.42 -2.09
CA ALA A 126 17.11 -19.24 -1.32
C ALA A 126 17.88 -19.13 0.02
N ILE A 127 17.90 -20.21 0.81
CA ILE A 127 18.64 -20.26 2.09
C ILE A 127 20.13 -20.06 1.85
N CYS A 128 20.71 -20.71 0.83
CA CYS A 128 22.12 -20.56 0.53
C CYS A 128 22.49 -19.11 0.22
N LEU A 129 21.75 -18.46 -0.69
CA LEU A 129 21.99 -17.05 -1.05
C LEU A 129 21.82 -16.10 0.14
N ARG A 130 20.80 -16.31 0.98
CA ARG A 130 20.53 -15.47 2.16
C ARG A 130 21.56 -15.63 3.27
N CYS A 131 22.03 -16.85 3.52
CA CYS A 131 22.99 -17.10 4.60
C CYS A 131 24.38 -16.54 4.31
N LEU A 132 24.81 -16.45 3.04
CA LEU A 132 26.15 -16.00 2.67
C LEU A 132 26.52 -14.60 3.19
N PRO A 133 25.69 -13.55 3.02
CA PRO A 133 25.94 -12.22 3.59
C PRO A 133 26.12 -12.19 5.11
N GLU A 134 25.41 -13.03 5.86
CA GLU A 134 25.46 -13.02 7.33
C GLU A 134 26.75 -13.60 7.90
N ILE A 135 27.41 -14.44 7.13
CA ILE A 135 28.63 -15.13 7.55
C ILE A 135 29.83 -14.22 7.41
N GLN A 136 29.91 -13.49 6.29
CA GLN A 136 31.03 -12.62 5.99
C GLN A 136 30.56 -11.41 5.19
N THR A 137 30.88 -10.21 5.68
CA THR A 137 30.53 -8.94 5.03
C THR A 137 31.02 -8.86 3.58
N SER A 138 32.10 -9.58 3.23
CA SER A 138 32.57 -9.69 1.84
C SER A 138 31.52 -10.28 0.91
N TYR A 139 30.72 -11.27 1.34
CA TYR A 139 29.64 -11.83 0.53
C TYR A 139 28.49 -10.87 0.31
N HIS A 140 28.18 -10.05 1.31
CA HIS A 140 27.23 -8.95 1.14
C HIS A 140 27.67 -8.07 -0.03
N THR A 141 28.93 -7.59 -0.03
CA THR A 141 29.47 -6.78 -1.13
C THR A 141 29.47 -7.51 -2.47
N ILE A 142 29.83 -8.79 -2.50
CA ILE A 142 29.87 -9.60 -3.72
C ILE A 142 28.45 -9.75 -4.32
N ILE A 143 27.47 -10.14 -3.51
CA ILE A 143 26.09 -10.35 -3.98
C ILE A 143 25.45 -9.02 -4.38
N CYS A 144 25.67 -7.96 -3.60
CA CYS A 144 25.16 -6.63 -3.93
C CYS A 144 25.77 -6.11 -5.23
N THR A 145 27.08 -6.30 -5.49
CA THR A 145 27.70 -5.78 -6.72
C THR A 145 27.45 -6.64 -7.97
N ASP A 146 26.98 -7.87 -7.81
CA ASP A 146 26.69 -8.77 -8.93
C ASP A 146 25.33 -8.48 -9.60
N LYS A 147 25.31 -7.44 -10.44
CA LYS A 147 24.13 -7.02 -11.21
C LYS A 147 23.50 -8.12 -12.07
N SER A 148 24.29 -9.11 -12.48
CA SER A 148 23.80 -10.22 -13.31
C SER A 148 23.04 -11.28 -12.52
N LEU A 149 23.22 -11.33 -11.20
CA LEU A 149 22.50 -12.23 -10.30
C LEU A 149 21.12 -11.69 -9.91
N HIS A 150 20.93 -10.36 -9.91
CA HIS A 150 19.69 -9.75 -9.39
C HIS A 150 18.43 -10.10 -10.19
N PRO A 151 18.38 -10.01 -11.53
CA PRO A 151 17.18 -10.39 -12.28
C PRO A 151 16.76 -11.86 -12.05
N PRO A 152 17.69 -12.85 -12.09
CA PRO A 152 17.37 -14.22 -11.70
C PRO A 152 16.82 -14.35 -10.27
N VAL A 153 17.39 -13.65 -9.29
CA VAL A 153 16.91 -13.69 -7.89
C VAL A 153 15.50 -13.14 -7.76
N VAL A 154 15.18 -12.04 -8.45
CA VAL A 154 13.82 -11.47 -8.48
C VAL A 154 12.84 -12.45 -9.11
N GLU A 155 13.21 -13.11 -10.22
CA GLU A 155 12.33 -14.09 -10.85
C GLU A 155 12.14 -15.36 -9.99
N LEU A 156 13.20 -15.82 -9.31
CA LEU A 156 13.08 -16.90 -8.33
C LEU A 156 12.15 -16.52 -7.18
N TRP A 157 12.20 -15.28 -6.70
CA TRP A 157 11.30 -14.79 -5.67
C TRP A 157 9.84 -14.78 -6.16
N ARG A 158 9.57 -14.29 -7.38
CA ARG A 158 8.23 -14.32 -7.97
C ARG A 158 7.70 -15.75 -8.09
N GLU A 159 8.53 -16.66 -8.59
CA GLU A 159 8.14 -18.06 -8.75
C GLU A 159 7.91 -18.76 -7.40
N SER A 160 8.72 -18.42 -6.39
CA SER A 160 8.51 -18.89 -5.02
C SER A 160 7.16 -18.40 -4.46
N CYS A 161 6.76 -17.16 -4.76
CA CYS A 161 5.44 -16.64 -4.38
C CYS A 161 4.31 -17.34 -5.14
N ARG A 162 4.47 -17.61 -6.45
CA ARG A 162 3.45 -18.31 -7.25
C ARG A 162 3.22 -19.76 -6.80
N SER A 163 4.28 -20.43 -6.37
CA SER A 163 4.26 -21.81 -5.87
C SER A 163 3.95 -21.92 -4.37
N SER A 164 3.69 -20.82 -3.67
CA SER A 164 3.51 -20.77 -2.21
C SER A 164 4.65 -21.44 -1.43
N CYS A 165 5.88 -21.34 -1.93
CA CYS A 165 7.08 -21.85 -1.26
C CYS A 165 7.53 -20.87 -0.15
N HIS A 166 6.78 -20.80 0.96
CA HIS A 166 6.94 -19.76 1.98
C HIS A 166 8.37 -19.63 2.53
N VAL A 167 9.10 -20.75 2.68
CA VAL A 167 10.49 -20.73 3.15
C VAL A 167 11.40 -20.01 2.16
N ALA A 168 11.26 -20.30 0.86
CA ALA A 168 12.03 -19.60 -0.17
C ALA A 168 11.63 -18.12 -0.25
N VAL A 169 10.33 -17.81 -0.20
CA VAL A 169 9.82 -16.43 -0.20
C VAL A 169 10.42 -15.61 0.94
N ARG A 170 10.45 -16.15 2.17
CA ARG A 170 11.03 -15.44 3.34
C ARG A 170 12.53 -15.18 3.16
N ASN A 171 13.30 -16.21 2.79
CA ASN A 171 14.76 -16.10 2.61
C ASN A 171 15.12 -15.15 1.46
N LEU A 172 14.40 -15.21 0.34
CA LEU A 172 14.62 -14.32 -0.79
C LEU A 172 14.18 -12.89 -0.48
N SER A 173 13.11 -12.70 0.30
CA SER A 173 12.69 -11.37 0.73
C SER A 173 13.75 -10.71 1.62
N ASP A 174 14.36 -11.47 2.53
CA ASP A 174 15.47 -11.01 3.37
C ASP A 174 16.70 -10.61 2.55
N LEU A 175 17.04 -11.45 1.57
CA LEU A 175 18.12 -11.14 0.63
C LEU A 175 17.83 -9.86 -0.16
N LEU A 176 16.62 -9.71 -0.71
CA LEU A 176 16.23 -8.52 -1.47
C LEU A 176 16.25 -7.25 -0.60
N VAL A 177 15.74 -7.33 0.63
CA VAL A 177 15.82 -6.21 1.61
C VAL A 177 17.28 -5.82 1.86
N THR A 178 18.17 -6.81 2.00
CA THR A 178 19.60 -6.58 2.19
C THR A 178 20.21 -5.88 0.97
N VAL A 179 19.89 -6.32 -0.25
CA VAL A 179 20.36 -5.67 -1.48
C VAL A 179 19.82 -4.24 -1.59
N PHE A 180 18.59 -3.97 -1.15
CA PHE A 180 18.01 -2.61 -1.13
C PHE A 180 18.72 -1.61 -0.20
N VAL A 181 19.45 -2.09 0.82
CA VAL A 181 20.22 -1.18 1.69
C VAL A 181 21.42 -0.59 0.93
N SER A 182 21.90 -1.24 -0.13
CA SER A 182 22.94 -0.71 -1.00
C SER A 182 22.35 0.24 -2.05
N GLN A 183 22.54 1.56 -1.84
CA GLN A 183 21.98 2.61 -2.71
C GLN A 183 22.31 2.42 -4.20
N ASP A 184 23.53 1.99 -4.53
CA ASP A 184 23.99 1.81 -5.91
C ASP A 184 23.24 0.70 -6.67
N MET A 185 22.60 -0.22 -5.96
CA MET A 185 22.01 -1.45 -6.50
C MET A 185 20.48 -1.47 -6.42
N GLN A 186 19.90 -0.54 -5.65
CA GLN A 186 18.47 -0.35 -5.57
C GLN A 186 17.85 -0.18 -6.96
N SER A 187 18.46 0.61 -7.85
CA SER A 187 17.91 0.85 -9.19
C SER A 187 17.80 -0.42 -10.05
N VAL A 188 18.78 -1.33 -9.97
CA VAL A 188 18.78 -2.57 -10.75
C VAL A 188 17.66 -3.50 -10.28
N VAL A 189 17.57 -3.76 -8.98
CA VAL A 189 16.51 -4.62 -8.42
C VAL A 189 15.12 -4.01 -8.64
N MET A 190 14.97 -2.69 -8.42
CA MET A 190 13.71 -2.00 -8.66
C MET A 190 13.27 -2.11 -10.13
N SER A 191 14.18 -1.91 -11.10
CA SER A 191 13.83 -2.04 -12.52
C SER A 191 13.28 -3.42 -12.87
N GLN A 192 13.77 -4.48 -12.21
CA GLN A 192 13.28 -5.84 -12.43
C GLN A 192 11.91 -6.08 -11.78
N LEU A 193 11.67 -5.52 -10.60
CA LEU A 193 10.38 -5.56 -9.93
C LEU A 193 9.32 -4.76 -10.70
N GLU A 194 9.72 -3.67 -11.36
CA GLU A 194 8.84 -2.81 -12.17
C GLU A 194 8.43 -3.40 -13.53
N VAL A 195 9.04 -4.52 -13.99
CA VAL A 195 8.67 -5.17 -15.26
C VAL A 195 7.18 -5.56 -15.30
N ASN A 196 6.62 -5.98 -14.16
CA ASN A 196 5.19 -6.24 -14.00
C ASN A 196 4.74 -5.75 -12.61
N PRO A 197 4.37 -4.46 -12.48
CA PRO A 197 4.17 -3.85 -11.16
C PRO A 197 2.90 -4.36 -10.47
N GLU A 198 1.82 -4.62 -11.22
CA GLU A 198 0.56 -5.22 -10.74
C GLU A 198 0.79 -6.62 -10.16
N GLU A 199 1.50 -7.49 -10.89
CA GLU A 199 1.83 -8.82 -10.39
C GLU A 199 2.75 -8.75 -9.18
N THR A 200 3.77 -7.91 -9.22
CA THR A 200 4.72 -7.76 -8.12
C THR A 200 4.03 -7.25 -6.86
N ALA A 201 3.13 -6.27 -6.99
CA ALA A 201 2.30 -5.77 -5.89
C ALA A 201 1.45 -6.88 -5.27
N ARG A 202 0.76 -7.66 -6.10
CA ARG A 202 -0.07 -8.81 -5.67
C ARG A 202 0.77 -9.87 -4.95
N LEU A 203 1.93 -10.23 -5.49
CA LEU A 203 2.82 -11.24 -4.89
C LEU A 203 3.42 -10.75 -3.56
N CYS A 204 3.87 -9.48 -3.49
CA CYS A 204 4.32 -8.86 -2.24
C CYS A 204 3.23 -8.91 -1.17
N PHE A 205 2.01 -8.52 -1.52
CA PHE A 205 0.90 -8.48 -0.56
C PHE A 205 0.51 -9.89 -0.09
N ASN A 206 0.41 -10.86 -1.00
CA ASN A 206 0.13 -12.25 -0.64
C ASN A 206 1.22 -12.84 0.27
N ALA A 207 2.50 -12.61 -0.03
CA ALA A 207 3.60 -13.06 0.81
C ALA A 207 3.52 -12.51 2.24
N VAL A 208 3.03 -11.29 2.40
CA VAL A 208 2.81 -10.66 3.71
C VAL A 208 1.61 -11.27 4.44
N LEU A 209 0.50 -11.52 3.74
CA LEU A 209 -0.69 -12.16 4.33
C LEU A 209 -0.39 -13.60 4.79
N GLU A 210 0.36 -14.36 3.99
CA GLU A 210 0.78 -15.72 4.32
C GLU A 210 1.71 -15.75 5.54
N ASP A 211 2.66 -14.80 5.61
CA ASP A 211 3.58 -14.66 6.76
C ASP A 211 2.83 -14.27 8.05
N ASP A 212 1.79 -13.43 7.97
CA ASP A 212 0.92 -13.10 9.11
C ASP A 212 0.03 -14.29 9.53
N ALA A 213 -0.56 -15.01 8.56
CA ALA A 213 -1.44 -16.15 8.83
C ALA A 213 -0.72 -17.34 9.48
N GLY A 214 0.53 -17.61 9.07
CA GLY A 214 1.38 -18.62 9.72
C GLY A 214 1.74 -18.27 11.17
N GLY A 215 1.48 -17.03 11.60
CA GLY A 215 1.76 -16.48 12.92
C GLY A 215 0.78 -16.84 14.04
N ALA A 216 -0.22 -17.71 13.82
CA ALA A 216 -1.17 -18.12 14.86
C ALA A 216 -0.52 -18.74 16.11
N GLY A 217 0.79 -19.03 16.07
CA GLY A 217 1.61 -19.49 17.20
C GLY A 217 2.76 -18.55 17.59
N TYR A 218 2.64 -17.22 17.46
CA TYR A 218 3.58 -16.25 18.06
C TYR A 218 3.54 -16.35 19.59
N SER A 219 4.14 -17.40 20.17
CA SER A 219 4.65 -17.33 21.53
C SER A 219 5.61 -16.14 21.60
N ASP A 220 5.52 -15.37 22.68
CA ASP A 220 6.15 -14.04 22.87
C ASP A 220 7.67 -13.98 22.63
N ARG A 221 8.32 -15.12 22.36
CA ARG A 221 9.77 -15.29 22.24
C ARG A 221 10.33 -15.33 20.81
N LYS A 222 9.54 -15.58 19.76
CA LYS A 222 10.07 -15.54 18.38
C LYS A 222 9.84 -14.18 17.76
N LYS A 223 10.94 -13.54 17.33
CA LYS A 223 10.94 -12.26 16.62
C LYS A 223 9.94 -12.35 15.46
N PRO A 224 9.07 -11.35 15.26
CA PRO A 224 8.33 -11.26 14.01
C PRO A 224 9.37 -11.08 12.90
N ASP A 225 9.64 -12.14 12.14
CA ASP A 225 10.44 -12.07 10.92
C ASP A 225 9.60 -11.42 9.84
N SER A 226 9.21 -10.16 10.05
CA SER A 226 8.34 -9.38 9.16
C SER A 226 9.09 -8.91 7.90
N VAL A 227 9.93 -9.77 7.35
CA VAL A 227 10.83 -9.43 6.26
C VAL A 227 10.07 -9.25 4.94
N CYS A 228 8.99 -10.01 4.73
CA CYS A 228 8.05 -9.78 3.62
C CYS A 228 7.42 -8.38 3.73
N LEU A 229 7.06 -7.95 4.94
CA LEU A 229 6.52 -6.62 5.17
C LEU A 229 7.58 -5.55 4.90
N ILE A 230 8.82 -5.74 5.37
CA ILE A 230 9.90 -4.78 5.06
C ILE A 230 10.13 -4.70 3.55
N LEU A 231 10.17 -5.85 2.85
CA LEU A 231 10.31 -5.87 1.39
C LEU A 231 9.18 -5.09 0.73
N MET A 232 7.92 -5.40 1.07
CA MET A 232 6.73 -4.71 0.57
C MET A 232 6.90 -3.18 0.70
N LEU A 233 7.33 -2.73 1.87
CA LEU A 233 7.45 -1.31 2.17
C LEU A 233 8.67 -0.65 1.49
N ARG A 234 9.74 -1.39 1.22
CA ARG A 234 10.85 -0.94 0.37
C ARG A 234 10.42 -0.82 -1.09
N VAL A 235 9.61 -1.75 -1.57
CA VAL A 235 9.08 -1.73 -2.93
C VAL A 235 8.17 -0.52 -3.16
N CYS A 236 7.41 -0.08 -2.16
CA CYS A 236 6.65 1.18 -2.19
C CYS A 236 7.49 2.45 -2.34
N GLN A 237 8.83 2.38 -2.31
CA GLN A 237 9.66 3.55 -2.59
C GLN A 237 9.71 3.88 -4.09
N SER A 238 9.38 2.93 -4.97
CA SER A 238 9.14 3.22 -6.38
C SER A 238 7.73 3.81 -6.55
N PRO A 239 7.57 4.95 -7.24
CA PRO A 239 6.24 5.49 -7.57
C PRO A 239 5.38 4.50 -8.39
N THR A 240 5.99 3.77 -9.32
CA THR A 240 5.30 2.80 -10.18
C THR A 240 4.74 1.64 -9.35
N LEU A 241 5.55 1.07 -8.46
CA LEU A 241 5.12 -0.03 -7.61
C LEU A 241 4.22 0.45 -6.47
N ALA A 242 4.44 1.65 -5.93
CA ALA A 242 3.54 2.28 -4.97
C ALA A 242 2.13 2.42 -5.54
N ASN A 243 1.98 2.90 -6.78
CA ASN A 243 0.67 3.00 -7.44
C ASN A 243 -0.03 1.63 -7.58
N ALA A 244 0.72 0.57 -7.89
CA ALA A 244 0.16 -0.78 -8.00
C ALA A 244 -0.17 -1.40 -6.63
N MET A 245 0.57 -1.03 -5.58
CA MET A 245 0.45 -1.61 -4.25
C MET A 245 -0.52 -0.89 -3.34
N ILE A 246 -0.66 0.43 -3.46
CA ILE A 246 -1.46 1.23 -2.53
C ILE A 246 -2.93 1.12 -2.98
N HIS A 247 -3.62 0.16 -2.38
CA HIS A 247 -5.05 -0.06 -2.52
C HIS A 247 -5.69 -0.20 -1.13
N GLU A 248 -7.02 -0.12 -1.05
CA GLU A 248 -7.73 -0.08 0.24
C GLU A 248 -7.33 -1.24 1.18
N GLN A 249 -7.24 -2.46 0.66
CA GLN A 249 -6.92 -3.64 1.48
C GLN A 249 -5.47 -3.63 2.00
N SER A 250 -4.48 -3.22 1.19
CA SER A 250 -3.08 -3.15 1.65
C SER A 250 -2.87 -2.07 2.70
N VAL A 251 -3.59 -0.95 2.56
CA VAL A 251 -3.67 0.10 3.58
C VAL A 251 -4.25 -0.46 4.88
N ARG A 252 -5.45 -1.06 4.84
CA ARG A 252 -6.09 -1.62 6.03
C ARG A 252 -5.21 -2.65 6.75
N PHE A 253 -4.60 -3.55 5.99
CA PHE A 253 -3.71 -4.57 6.54
C PHE A 253 -2.49 -3.93 7.23
N THR A 254 -1.78 -3.04 6.54
CA THR A 254 -0.55 -2.43 7.08
C THR A 254 -0.85 -1.58 8.33
N CYS A 255 -1.95 -0.84 8.34
CA CYS A 255 -2.40 -0.08 9.50
C CYS A 255 -2.81 -0.98 10.68
N THR A 256 -3.38 -2.16 10.40
CA THR A 256 -3.66 -3.17 11.43
C THR A 256 -2.35 -3.68 12.05
N VAL A 257 -1.35 -4.00 11.24
CA VAL A 257 -0.01 -4.39 11.73
C VAL A 257 0.62 -3.26 12.56
N MET A 258 0.55 -2.03 12.09
CA MET A 258 1.00 -0.85 12.83
C MET A 258 0.34 -0.74 14.21
N GLY A 259 -0.97 -0.96 14.30
CA GLY A 259 -1.71 -0.99 15.56
C GLY A 259 -1.25 -2.10 16.52
N ARG A 260 -0.98 -3.31 16.02
CA ARG A 260 -0.42 -4.42 16.82
C ARG A 260 0.98 -4.09 17.34
N LEU A 261 1.84 -3.52 16.49
CA LEU A 261 3.20 -3.09 16.86
C LEU A 261 3.16 -2.00 17.94
N ALA A 262 2.32 -0.96 17.75
CA ALA A 262 2.14 0.10 18.73
C ALA A 262 1.63 -0.44 20.08
N ALA A 263 0.67 -1.35 20.07
CA ALA A 263 0.17 -1.99 21.28
C ALA A 263 1.27 -2.77 22.02
N LYS A 264 2.15 -3.49 21.30
CA LYS A 264 3.28 -4.20 21.92
C LYS A 264 4.33 -3.24 22.46
N ILE A 265 4.61 -2.14 21.77
CA ILE A 265 5.51 -1.09 22.26
C ILE A 265 4.97 -0.49 23.56
N MET A 266 3.71 -0.03 23.57
CA MET A 266 3.07 0.57 24.76
C MET A 266 2.99 -0.39 25.95
N LYS A 267 2.89 -1.70 25.73
CA LYS A 267 2.90 -2.70 26.80
C LYS A 267 4.28 -2.95 27.41
N THR A 268 5.34 -2.69 26.66
CA THR A 268 6.69 -3.10 27.05
C THR A 268 7.51 -1.93 27.62
N CYS A 269 6.94 -0.72 27.74
CA CYS A 269 7.40 0.57 28.34
C CYS A 269 8.90 0.96 28.29
N ASP A 270 9.82 0.02 28.52
CA ASP A 270 11.28 0.18 28.60
C ASP A 270 12.02 -0.44 27.41
N LEU A 271 11.39 -0.53 26.23
CA LEU A 271 12.06 -1.06 25.05
C LEU A 271 13.21 -0.15 24.62
N PRO A 272 14.45 -0.64 24.54
CA PRO A 272 15.56 0.18 24.09
C PRO A 272 15.28 0.66 22.66
N PRO A 273 15.73 1.87 22.28
CA PRO A 273 15.55 2.40 20.93
C PRO A 273 16.15 1.52 19.82
N THR A 274 17.01 0.56 20.17
CA THR A 274 17.63 -0.42 19.28
C THR A 274 16.78 -1.67 19.06
N HIS A 275 15.67 -1.81 19.78
CA HIS A 275 14.79 -2.96 19.63
C HIS A 275 14.16 -2.97 18.23
N ASN A 276 14.24 -4.11 17.53
CA ASN A 276 13.77 -4.26 16.14
C ASN A 276 12.31 -3.83 15.92
N ILE A 277 11.48 -3.89 16.97
CA ILE A 277 10.09 -3.46 16.90
C ILE A 277 9.92 -2.00 16.49
N TRP A 278 10.84 -1.12 16.92
CA TRP A 278 10.84 0.28 16.50
C TRP A 278 11.13 0.38 15.01
N SER A 279 12.09 -0.39 14.50
CA SER A 279 12.36 -0.46 13.06
C SER A 279 11.11 -0.89 12.29
N TYR A 280 10.42 -1.95 12.70
CA TYR A 280 9.18 -2.39 12.03
C TYR A 280 8.08 -1.33 12.08
N PHE A 281 7.88 -0.69 13.23
CA PHE A 281 6.91 0.40 13.37
C PHE A 281 7.26 1.58 12.44
N MET A 282 8.53 1.99 12.38
CA MET A 282 8.97 3.07 11.49
C MET A 282 8.79 2.72 10.02
N VAL A 283 8.90 1.45 9.63
CA VAL A 283 8.60 1.03 8.27
C VAL A 283 7.10 1.20 7.98
N THR A 284 6.20 0.85 8.92
CA THR A 284 4.76 1.11 8.76
C THR A 284 4.40 2.60 8.73
N VAL A 285 5.09 3.45 9.52
CA VAL A 285 4.94 4.92 9.43
C VAL A 285 5.38 5.43 8.06
N SER A 286 6.48 4.91 7.53
CA SER A 286 6.97 5.27 6.19
C SER A 286 5.95 4.90 5.11
N PHE A 287 5.28 3.75 5.24
CA PHE A 287 4.20 3.36 4.34
C PHE A 287 3.01 4.32 4.39
N VAL A 288 2.57 4.71 5.60
CA VAL A 288 1.51 5.69 5.77
C VAL A 288 1.90 6.98 5.05
N ASN A 289 3.13 7.46 5.24
CA ASN A 289 3.63 8.64 4.53
C ASN A 289 3.54 8.50 3.01
N THR A 290 3.95 7.35 2.44
CA THR A 290 3.78 7.09 1.02
C THR A 290 2.29 7.13 0.62
N CYS A 291 1.40 6.52 1.41
CA CYS A 291 -0.05 6.55 1.15
C CYS A 291 -0.61 7.98 1.10
N LEU A 292 -0.08 8.92 1.90
CA LEU A 292 -0.52 10.32 1.88
C LEU A 292 -0.20 11.02 0.55
N SER A 293 0.95 10.71 -0.05
CA SER A 293 1.32 11.21 -1.39
C SER A 293 0.44 10.66 -2.51
N HIS A 294 -0.19 9.49 -2.29
CA HIS A 294 -1.14 8.86 -3.20
C HIS A 294 -2.59 8.99 -2.69
N SER A 295 -2.86 9.96 -1.81
CA SER A 295 -4.13 10.06 -1.12
C SER A 295 -5.30 10.25 -2.10
N ASN A 296 -6.21 9.28 -2.07
CA ASN A 296 -7.53 9.35 -2.69
C ASN A 296 -8.60 8.96 -1.66
N PHE A 297 -9.88 9.11 -2.01
CA PHE A 297 -10.97 8.85 -1.07
C PHE A 297 -10.89 7.44 -0.41
N PRO A 298 -10.74 6.33 -1.15
CA PRO A 298 -10.60 4.99 -0.56
C PRO A 298 -9.42 4.86 0.40
N ILE A 299 -8.24 5.38 0.02
CA ILE A 299 -7.03 5.30 0.83
C ILE A 299 -7.20 6.08 2.12
N VAL A 300 -7.66 7.33 2.04
CA VAL A 300 -7.87 8.16 3.23
C VAL A 300 -8.94 7.57 4.13
N LEU A 301 -10.04 7.07 3.56
CA LEU A 301 -11.06 6.37 4.33
C LEU A 301 -10.48 5.15 5.05
N ALA A 302 -9.65 4.33 4.39
CA ALA A 302 -8.98 3.20 5.01
C ALA A 302 -8.03 3.60 6.14
N LEU A 303 -7.22 4.65 5.96
CA LEU A 303 -6.31 5.18 7.00
C LEU A 303 -7.08 5.64 8.24
N VAL A 304 -8.19 6.36 8.06
CA VAL A 304 -8.99 6.86 9.18
C VAL A 304 -9.78 5.73 9.85
N ASP A 305 -10.38 4.83 9.07
CA ASP A 305 -11.19 3.71 9.59
C ASP A 305 -10.35 2.68 10.35
N THR A 306 -9.04 2.59 10.05
CA THR A 306 -8.08 1.78 10.81
C THR A 306 -7.41 2.52 11.98
N HIS A 307 -7.94 3.69 12.34
CA HIS A 307 -7.50 4.46 13.52
C HIS A 307 -6.02 4.86 13.52
N VAL A 308 -5.42 5.09 12.34
CA VAL A 308 -4.00 5.47 12.23
C VAL A 308 -3.65 6.71 13.05
N LEU A 309 -4.54 7.72 13.07
CA LEU A 309 -4.33 8.95 13.85
C LEU A 309 -4.27 8.62 15.34
N GLU A 310 -5.17 7.75 15.79
CA GLU A 310 -5.21 7.34 17.19
C GLU A 310 -3.93 6.59 17.56
N ILE A 311 -3.49 5.66 16.70
CA ILE A 311 -2.26 4.88 16.91
C ILE A 311 -1.04 5.82 17.02
N LEU A 312 -0.91 6.74 16.07
CA LEU A 312 0.21 7.68 16.01
C LEU A 312 0.27 8.63 17.21
N LEU A 313 -0.86 9.21 17.62
CA LEU A 313 -0.89 10.12 18.77
C LEU A 313 -0.66 9.38 20.09
N ARG A 314 -1.18 8.16 20.24
CA ARG A 314 -0.97 7.36 21.46
C ARG A 314 0.45 6.85 21.62
N ILE A 315 1.12 6.53 20.50
CA ILE A 315 2.50 6.04 20.55
C ILE A 315 3.50 7.17 20.78
N TRP A 316 3.12 8.42 20.47
CA TRP A 316 3.99 9.60 20.45
C TRP A 316 4.87 9.75 21.70
N PRO A 317 4.35 9.66 22.95
CA PRO A 317 5.18 9.81 24.15
C PRO A 317 6.24 8.72 24.32
N PHE A 318 6.08 7.58 23.64
CA PHE A 318 7.00 6.44 23.72
C PHE A 318 8.07 6.46 22.62
N ILE A 319 7.94 7.34 21.61
CA ILE A 319 8.84 7.34 20.45
C ILE A 319 10.22 7.83 20.86
N PRO A 320 11.29 7.03 20.62
CA PRO A 320 12.65 7.49 20.87
C PRO A 320 12.96 8.78 20.10
N ILE A 321 13.68 9.71 20.74
CA ILE A 321 14.02 11.04 20.18
C ILE A 321 14.56 10.94 18.75
N LYS A 322 15.41 9.95 18.46
CA LYS A 322 15.99 9.69 17.14
C LYS A 322 14.98 9.33 16.03
N TYR A 323 13.70 9.17 16.35
CA TYR A 323 12.65 8.88 15.38
C TYR A 323 11.57 9.96 15.31
N LEU A 324 11.54 10.92 16.25
CA LEU A 324 10.52 11.98 16.28
C LEU A 324 10.48 12.77 14.96
N TYR A 325 11.64 13.12 14.41
CA TYR A 325 11.76 13.83 13.12
C TYR A 325 11.14 13.10 11.92
N ARG A 326 10.93 11.78 12.03
CA ARG A 326 10.27 10.99 10.97
C ARG A 326 8.77 10.86 11.20
N VAL A 327 8.32 10.84 12.44
CA VAL A 327 6.92 10.56 12.78
C VAL A 327 6.09 11.84 12.80
N GLU A 328 6.65 12.94 13.32
CA GLU A 328 5.97 14.23 13.39
C GLU A 328 5.47 14.73 12.03
N PRO A 329 6.29 14.77 10.96
CA PRO A 329 5.81 15.23 9.66
C PRO A 329 4.67 14.36 9.11
N VAL A 330 4.68 13.05 9.42
CA VAL A 330 3.62 12.13 9.00
C VAL A 330 2.32 12.37 9.76
N ILE A 331 2.38 12.68 11.06
CA ILE A 331 1.21 13.08 11.85
C ILE A 331 0.60 14.36 11.26
N LEU A 332 1.43 15.38 11.05
CA LEU A 332 0.97 16.67 10.51
C LEU A 332 0.39 16.52 9.11
N ALA A 333 1.08 15.82 8.20
CA ALA A 333 0.60 15.53 6.86
C ALA A 333 -0.70 14.71 6.88
N PHE A 334 -0.85 13.77 7.81
CA PHE A 334 -2.07 12.98 7.94
C PHE A 334 -3.25 13.82 8.45
N ILE A 335 -3.04 14.66 9.46
CA ILE A 335 -4.06 15.60 9.95
C ILE A 335 -4.49 16.55 8.83
N ASP A 336 -3.54 17.11 8.10
CA ASP A 336 -3.82 17.99 6.99
C ASP A 336 -4.61 17.27 5.88
N THR A 337 -4.21 16.05 5.52
CA THR A 337 -4.97 15.20 4.58
C THR A 337 -6.41 14.98 5.09
N MET A 338 -6.60 14.64 6.36
CA MET A 338 -7.96 14.47 6.92
C MET A 338 -8.78 15.76 6.87
N ARG A 339 -8.19 16.94 7.09
CA ARG A 339 -8.90 18.22 6.96
C ARG A 339 -9.44 18.42 5.55
N HIS A 340 -8.66 18.08 4.53
CA HIS A 340 -9.11 18.16 3.14
C HIS A 340 -10.25 17.16 2.85
N TYR A 341 -10.14 15.93 3.35
CA TYR A 341 -11.07 14.85 3.07
C TYR A 341 -12.30 14.78 3.99
N THR A 342 -12.37 15.56 5.07
CA THR A 342 -13.60 15.61 5.89
C THR A 342 -14.79 16.24 5.14
N VAL A 343 -14.61 16.77 3.93
CA VAL A 343 -15.75 17.11 3.05
C VAL A 343 -16.62 15.90 2.70
N TYR A 344 -16.07 14.68 2.79
CA TYR A 344 -16.83 13.45 2.67
C TYR A 344 -17.48 13.06 4.01
N ARG A 345 -18.73 12.63 3.97
CA ARG A 345 -19.55 12.27 5.13
C ARG A 345 -18.98 11.07 5.89
N SER A 346 -18.55 10.04 5.18
CA SER A 346 -17.96 8.81 5.71
C SER A 346 -16.65 9.11 6.44
N ILE A 347 -15.80 9.96 5.85
CA ILE A 347 -14.55 10.41 6.47
C ILE A 347 -14.82 11.30 7.68
N THR A 348 -15.73 12.29 7.60
CA THR A 348 -16.16 13.08 8.78
C THR A 348 -16.58 12.18 9.93
N ARG A 349 -17.43 11.18 9.67
CA ARG A 349 -17.89 10.25 10.69
C ARG A 349 -16.73 9.48 11.34
N CYS A 350 -15.80 8.97 10.54
CA CYS A 350 -14.65 8.22 11.06
C CYS A 350 -13.67 9.11 11.83
N VAL A 351 -13.46 10.36 11.38
CA VAL A 351 -12.63 11.36 12.10
C VAL A 351 -13.26 11.72 13.43
N VAL A 352 -14.56 12.09 13.47
CA VAL A 352 -15.27 12.40 14.73
C VAL A 352 -15.19 11.25 15.72
N ARG A 353 -15.39 10.00 15.25
CA ARG A 353 -15.26 8.81 16.10
C ARG A 353 -13.84 8.65 16.66
N SER A 354 -12.81 8.84 15.82
CA SER A 354 -11.41 8.71 16.23
C SER A 354 -11.02 9.79 17.24
N LEU A 355 -11.47 11.03 17.03
CA LEU A 355 -11.25 12.15 17.95
C LEU A 355 -11.95 11.92 19.29
N ALA A 356 -13.20 11.44 19.29
CA ALA A 356 -13.90 11.09 20.52
C ALA A 356 -13.21 9.95 21.30
N SER A 357 -12.64 8.97 20.59
CA SER A 357 -11.83 7.89 21.20
C SER A 357 -10.55 8.44 21.86
N LEU A 358 -9.89 9.40 21.21
CA LEU A 358 -8.69 10.05 21.73
C LEU A 358 -8.99 10.94 22.94
N ASP A 359 -10.07 11.73 22.87
CA ASP A 359 -10.54 12.58 23.96
C ASP A 359 -10.87 11.75 25.21
N LYS A 360 -11.61 10.64 25.05
CA LYS A 360 -11.92 9.69 26.14
C LYS A 360 -10.65 9.11 26.80
N LYS A 361 -9.53 9.05 26.08
CA LYS A 361 -8.24 8.54 26.58
C LYS A 361 -7.35 9.64 27.15
N GLY A 362 -7.81 10.88 27.22
CA GLY A 362 -7.05 12.04 27.70
C GLY A 362 -5.97 12.51 26.73
N VAL A 363 -5.95 12.01 25.48
CA VAL A 363 -4.87 12.26 24.52
C VAL A 363 -4.93 13.67 23.93
N ILE A 364 -6.13 14.24 23.75
CA ILE A 364 -6.32 15.56 23.13
C ILE A 364 -6.19 16.70 24.16
N VAL A 365 -6.42 16.41 25.43
CA VAL A 365 -6.57 17.44 26.49
C VAL A 365 -5.24 17.97 27.00
N ASP A 366 -4.15 17.20 26.86
CA ASP A 366 -2.84 17.56 27.38
C ASP A 366 -1.88 18.02 26.26
N PRO A 367 -1.87 19.33 25.92
CA PRO A 367 -0.98 19.86 24.88
C PRO A 367 0.50 19.78 25.26
N GLU A 368 0.86 19.54 26.54
CA GLU A 368 2.26 19.48 26.98
C GLU A 368 2.98 18.22 26.46
N GLN A 369 2.22 17.19 26.06
CA GLN A 369 2.78 15.93 25.54
C GLN A 369 3.14 15.99 24.05
N TYR A 370 2.74 17.05 23.33
CA TYR A 370 2.91 17.17 21.88
C TYR A 370 3.72 18.40 21.51
N THR A 371 4.22 18.44 20.28
CA THR A 371 4.72 19.69 19.72
C THR A 371 3.56 20.68 19.55
N VAL A 372 3.87 21.97 19.62
CA VAL A 372 2.90 23.06 19.45
C VAL A 372 2.13 22.90 18.13
N ASP A 373 2.82 22.48 17.07
CA ASP A 373 2.23 22.24 15.76
C ASP A 373 1.20 21.10 15.78
N ILE A 374 1.54 19.93 16.36
CA ILE A 374 0.60 18.81 16.46
C ILE A 374 -0.65 19.23 17.25
N ALA A 375 -0.47 19.92 18.38
CA ALA A 375 -1.58 20.38 19.22
C ALA A 375 -2.49 21.36 18.44
N GLN A 376 -1.91 22.33 17.73
CA GLN A 376 -2.65 23.30 16.93
C GLN A 376 -3.42 22.63 15.78
N TYR A 377 -2.77 21.72 15.04
CA TYR A 377 -3.39 20.98 13.94
C TYR A 377 -4.54 20.09 14.44
N CYS A 378 -4.37 19.40 15.58
CA CYS A 378 -5.43 18.62 16.20
C CYS A 378 -6.62 19.50 16.60
N LYS A 379 -6.37 20.65 17.25
CA LYS A 379 -7.42 21.62 17.62
C LYS A 379 -8.23 22.08 16.40
N HIS A 380 -7.54 22.43 15.31
CA HIS A 380 -8.21 22.81 14.07
C HIS A 380 -9.03 21.67 13.46
N LEU A 381 -8.50 20.44 13.46
CA LEU A 381 -9.23 19.26 12.97
C LEU A 381 -10.48 18.97 13.82
N VAL A 382 -10.41 19.10 15.15
CA VAL A 382 -11.55 18.91 16.06
C VAL A 382 -12.67 19.90 15.74
N LEU A 383 -12.36 21.19 15.67
CA LEU A 383 -13.35 22.23 15.35
C LEU A 383 -14.00 22.00 13.98
N LEU A 384 -13.18 21.68 12.96
CA LEU A 384 -13.68 21.42 11.61
C LEU A 384 -14.56 20.17 11.55
N ALA A 385 -14.15 19.08 12.22
CA ALA A 385 -14.90 17.83 12.23
C ALA A 385 -16.24 17.97 12.95
N GLN A 386 -16.29 18.70 14.07
CA GLN A 386 -17.53 19.00 14.79
C GLN A 386 -18.48 19.84 13.95
N TYR A 387 -17.99 20.91 13.32
CA TYR A 387 -18.77 21.73 12.39
C TYR A 387 -19.32 20.92 11.20
N ARG A 388 -18.49 20.07 10.59
CA ARG A 388 -18.94 19.20 9.49
C ARG A 388 -19.92 18.13 9.97
N SER A 389 -19.79 17.67 11.21
CA SER A 389 -20.73 16.72 11.82
C SER A 389 -22.12 17.32 12.01
N SER A 390 -22.24 18.58 12.45
CA SER A 390 -23.54 19.24 12.58
C SER A 390 -24.20 19.46 11.22
N LEU A 391 -23.44 19.91 10.21
CA LEU A 391 -23.95 20.03 8.83
C LEU A 391 -24.38 18.68 8.25
N LYS A 392 -23.67 17.61 8.59
CA LYS A 392 -24.08 16.25 8.19
C LYS A 392 -25.46 15.91 8.75
N GLU A 393 -25.75 16.25 10.01
CA GLU A 393 -27.05 15.96 10.63
C GLU A 393 -28.19 16.73 9.96
N GLU A 394 -27.94 17.96 9.51
CA GLU A 394 -28.88 18.72 8.69
C GLU A 394 -29.08 18.09 7.30
N CYS A 395 -27.98 17.70 6.64
CA CYS A 395 -28.03 17.03 5.35
C CYS A 395 -28.78 15.67 5.41
N ASP A 396 -28.59 14.91 6.49
CA ASP A 396 -29.26 13.63 6.71
C ASP A 396 -30.79 13.80 6.83
N LYS A 397 -31.31 15.00 7.14
CA LYS A 397 -32.76 15.33 7.18
C LYS A 397 -33.35 15.65 5.80
N LEU A 398 -32.52 15.92 4.79
CA LEU A 398 -33.02 16.24 3.44
C LEU A 398 -33.66 14.99 2.82
N PRO A 399 -34.76 15.13 2.06
CA PRO A 399 -35.36 14.00 1.38
C PRO A 399 -34.38 13.40 0.37
N ASP A 400 -34.53 12.10 0.12
CA ASP A 400 -33.75 11.44 -0.92
C ASP A 400 -34.41 11.71 -2.28
N VAL A 401 -33.57 11.99 -3.29
CA VAL A 401 -34.02 12.31 -4.65
C VAL A 401 -33.65 11.20 -5.63
N CYS A 402 -34.61 10.76 -6.44
CA CYS A 402 -34.34 9.77 -7.48
C CYS A 402 -33.42 10.36 -8.54
N PHE A 403 -32.34 9.66 -8.89
CA PHE A 403 -31.39 10.14 -9.89
C PHE A 403 -32.03 10.34 -11.27
N THR A 404 -32.95 9.45 -11.68
CA THR A 404 -33.50 9.45 -13.04
C THR A 404 -34.65 10.43 -13.21
N CYS A 405 -35.64 10.42 -12.31
CA CYS A 405 -36.86 11.21 -12.46
C CYS A 405 -36.91 12.45 -11.55
N ARG A 406 -35.89 12.66 -10.72
CA ARG A 406 -35.75 13.80 -9.80
C ARG A 406 -36.86 13.99 -8.76
N ARG A 407 -37.79 13.02 -8.64
CA ARG A 407 -38.79 13.06 -7.57
C ARG A 407 -38.14 12.83 -6.21
N THR A 408 -38.56 13.62 -5.24
CA THR A 408 -38.29 13.39 -3.82
C THR A 408 -39.03 12.15 -3.35
N TYR A 409 -38.45 11.43 -2.40
CA TYR A 409 -39.06 10.24 -1.82
C TYR A 409 -38.93 10.29 -0.30
N ILE A 410 -40.04 10.03 0.38
CA ILE A 410 -40.09 9.90 1.84
C ILE A 410 -39.84 8.43 2.15
N GLY A 411 -38.61 8.10 2.56
CA GLY A 411 -38.19 6.74 2.91
C GLY A 411 -36.94 6.27 2.17
N SER A 412 -36.53 5.03 2.41
CA SER A 412 -35.33 4.46 1.80
C SER A 412 -35.58 4.09 0.34
N MET A 413 -34.81 4.68 -0.59
CA MET A 413 -34.79 4.23 -1.97
C MET A 413 -33.75 3.14 -2.22
N PRO A 414 -34.02 2.18 -3.11
CA PRO A 414 -33.01 1.22 -3.54
C PRO A 414 -31.84 1.93 -4.22
N CYS A 415 -30.64 1.57 -3.80
CA CYS A 415 -29.40 2.03 -4.40
C CYS A 415 -28.93 1.05 -5.49
N CYS A 416 -28.07 1.52 -6.40
CA CYS A 416 -27.34 0.63 -7.29
C CYS A 416 -26.56 -0.40 -6.43
N SER A 417 -26.78 -1.71 -6.68
CA SER A 417 -26.18 -2.78 -5.88
C SER A 417 -24.65 -2.83 -5.96
N GLN A 418 -24.08 -2.34 -7.06
CA GLN A 418 -22.63 -2.38 -7.30
C GLN A 418 -21.92 -1.16 -6.69
N CYS A 419 -22.24 0.07 -7.12
CA CYS A 419 -21.52 1.26 -6.64
C CYS A 419 -22.15 1.92 -5.42
N GLN A 420 -23.42 1.66 -5.13
CA GLN A 420 -24.19 2.31 -4.06
C GLN A 420 -24.14 3.86 -4.09
N SER A 421 -23.79 4.44 -5.24
CA SER A 421 -23.58 5.89 -5.42
C SER A 421 -24.76 6.62 -6.03
N THR A 422 -25.80 5.88 -6.43
CA THR A 422 -27.03 6.38 -7.04
C THR A 422 -28.24 5.63 -6.50
N GLN A 423 -29.37 6.34 -6.37
CA GLN A 423 -30.63 5.81 -5.84
C GLN A 423 -31.80 6.07 -6.79
N TYR A 424 -32.76 5.16 -6.76
CA TYR A 424 -33.86 5.13 -7.72
C TYR A 424 -35.18 4.89 -7.01
N CYS A 425 -36.23 5.60 -7.40
CA CYS A 425 -37.58 5.32 -6.89
C CYS A 425 -38.17 4.02 -7.46
N SER A 426 -37.59 3.47 -8.54
CA SER A 426 -38.06 2.23 -9.18
C SER A 426 -36.95 1.53 -9.98
N ARG A 427 -37.15 0.23 -10.23
CA ARG A 427 -36.29 -0.56 -11.16
C ARG A 427 -36.29 0.01 -12.58
N SER A 428 -37.39 0.64 -13.01
CA SER A 428 -37.48 1.29 -14.32
C SER A 428 -36.49 2.46 -14.42
N CYS A 429 -36.50 3.35 -13.41
CA CYS A 429 -35.56 4.46 -13.33
C CYS A 429 -34.10 3.98 -13.31
N GLN A 430 -33.81 2.90 -12.57
CA GLN A 430 -32.48 2.30 -12.55
C GLN A 430 -32.05 1.78 -13.92
N ARG A 431 -32.90 1.03 -14.63
CA ARG A 431 -32.60 0.49 -15.98
C ARG A 431 -32.37 1.61 -16.98
N THR A 432 -33.17 2.67 -16.93
CA THR A 432 -33.01 3.84 -17.80
C THR A 432 -31.66 4.50 -17.57
N HIS A 433 -31.29 4.78 -16.31
CA HIS A 433 -29.98 5.38 -16.02
C HIS A 433 -28.81 4.44 -16.36
N TRP A 434 -28.97 3.13 -16.13
CA TRP A 434 -27.98 2.13 -16.52
C TRP A 434 -27.65 2.17 -18.02
N LYS A 435 -28.67 2.26 -18.87
CA LYS A 435 -28.53 2.38 -20.33
C LYS A 435 -27.99 3.74 -20.78
N GLN A 436 -28.14 4.79 -19.98
CA GLN A 436 -27.67 6.15 -20.27
C GLN A 436 -26.20 6.40 -19.85
N GLY A 437 -25.41 5.36 -19.59
CA GLY A 437 -23.97 5.49 -19.28
C GLY A 437 -23.57 5.24 -17.83
N HIS A 438 -24.51 4.88 -16.93
CA HIS A 438 -24.13 4.56 -15.54
C HIS A 438 -23.28 3.29 -15.47
N LYS A 439 -23.42 2.35 -16.43
CA LYS A 439 -22.65 1.09 -16.45
C LYS A 439 -21.13 1.35 -16.42
N GLU A 440 -20.68 2.32 -17.19
CA GLU A 440 -19.28 2.72 -17.33
C GLU A 440 -18.80 3.45 -16.07
N GLN A 441 -19.65 4.30 -15.50
CA GLN A 441 -19.34 5.10 -14.29
C GLN A 441 -19.39 4.29 -13.00
N CYS A 442 -20.26 3.28 -12.94
CA CYS A 442 -20.49 2.45 -11.76
C CYS A 442 -19.21 1.72 -11.35
N LYS A 443 -18.37 1.34 -12.31
CA LYS A 443 -17.07 0.67 -12.05
C LYS A 443 -16.01 1.63 -11.47
N LYS A 444 -16.12 2.93 -11.73
CA LYS A 444 -15.11 3.93 -11.35
C LYS A 444 -15.43 4.65 -10.04
N SER A 445 -16.69 4.66 -9.61
CA SER A 445 -17.12 5.42 -8.44
C SER A 445 -16.85 4.68 -7.13
N CYS A 446 -15.91 5.18 -6.33
CA CYS A 446 -15.68 4.76 -4.96
C CYS A 446 -16.45 5.59 -3.91
N VAL A 447 -17.00 6.74 -4.29
CA VAL A 447 -17.73 7.64 -3.38
C VAL A 447 -19.20 7.24 -3.28
N GLY A 448 -19.67 6.94 -2.06
CA GLY A 448 -21.04 6.53 -1.79
C GLY A 448 -22.07 7.65 -1.98
N ILE A 449 -23.35 7.30 -2.12
CA ILE A 449 -24.39 8.29 -2.41
C ILE A 449 -24.53 9.35 -1.31
N ARG A 450 -24.40 8.92 -0.04
CA ARG A 450 -24.50 9.82 1.11
C ARG A 450 -23.33 10.82 1.16
N ASP A 451 -22.15 10.41 0.69
CA ASP A 451 -21.00 11.30 0.56
C ASP A 451 -21.24 12.36 -0.52
N ARG A 452 -21.76 11.95 -1.68
CA ARG A 452 -22.12 12.88 -2.76
C ARG A 452 -23.20 13.89 -2.35
N LYS A 453 -24.25 13.41 -1.68
CA LYS A 453 -25.32 14.25 -1.12
C LYS A 453 -24.75 15.29 -0.15
N PHE A 454 -23.84 14.85 0.74
CA PHE A 454 -23.18 15.74 1.67
C PHE A 454 -22.26 16.77 1.00
N LEU A 455 -21.49 16.38 -0.01
CA LEU A 455 -20.69 17.33 -0.79
C LEU A 455 -21.55 18.39 -1.49
N ALA A 456 -22.68 17.97 -2.08
CA ALA A 456 -23.62 18.91 -2.72
C ALA A 456 -24.19 19.89 -1.68
N TYR A 457 -24.59 19.38 -0.50
CA TYR A 457 -25.05 20.21 0.61
C TYR A 457 -23.98 21.20 1.08
N LEU A 458 -22.73 20.75 1.25
CA LEU A 458 -21.61 21.63 1.61
C LEU A 458 -21.40 22.73 0.57
N GLY A 459 -21.47 22.38 -0.72
CA GLY A 459 -21.41 23.35 -1.81
C GLY A 459 -22.52 24.40 -1.70
N GLN A 460 -23.77 23.97 -1.51
CA GLN A 460 -24.92 24.87 -1.37
C GLN A 460 -24.79 25.83 -0.18
N ILE A 461 -24.46 25.30 1.01
CA ILE A 461 -24.25 26.13 2.20
C ILE A 461 -23.11 27.12 2.00
N THR A 462 -22.05 26.72 1.29
CA THR A 462 -20.93 27.61 0.98
C THR A 462 -21.36 28.73 0.03
N VAL A 463 -22.11 28.41 -1.04
CA VAL A 463 -22.69 29.42 -1.95
C VAL A 463 -23.56 30.40 -1.18
N MET A 464 -24.45 29.91 -0.31
CA MET A 464 -25.32 30.76 0.51
C MET A 464 -24.53 31.67 1.47
N LYS A 465 -23.48 31.14 2.12
CA LYS A 465 -22.63 31.94 3.02
C LYS A 465 -21.82 33.03 2.31
N HIS A 466 -21.55 32.85 1.02
CA HIS A 466 -20.79 33.79 0.19
C HIS A 466 -21.67 34.51 -0.85
N GLU A 467 -22.98 34.56 -0.64
CA GLU A 467 -23.96 35.17 -1.56
C GLU A 467 -23.59 36.61 -1.94
N SER A 468 -23.18 37.44 -0.98
CA SER A 468 -22.79 38.84 -1.23
C SER A 468 -21.59 38.98 -2.17
N HIS A 469 -20.69 38.00 -2.17
CA HIS A 469 -19.53 37.96 -3.07
C HIS A 469 -19.88 37.35 -4.43
N LEU A 470 -20.80 36.39 -4.46
CA LEU A 470 -21.22 35.71 -5.69
C LEU A 470 -22.18 36.54 -6.52
N SER A 471 -23.04 37.35 -5.89
CA SER A 471 -24.04 38.15 -6.58
C SER A 471 -23.46 39.07 -7.68
N PRO A 472 -22.36 39.83 -7.45
CA PRO A 472 -21.72 40.61 -8.51
C PRO A 472 -21.13 39.74 -9.64
N LEU A 473 -20.52 38.60 -9.30
CA LEU A 473 -19.91 37.70 -10.28
C LEU A 473 -20.96 37.04 -11.17
N ILE A 474 -22.08 36.61 -10.56
CA ILE A 474 -23.23 36.07 -11.28
C ILE A 474 -23.83 37.15 -12.18
N SER A 475 -23.98 38.38 -11.68
CA SER A 475 -24.51 39.49 -12.47
C SER A 475 -23.62 39.82 -13.68
N MET A 476 -22.31 39.87 -13.48
CA MET A 476 -21.33 40.09 -14.54
C MET A 476 -21.40 38.98 -15.59
N TYR A 477 -21.41 37.72 -15.17
CA TYR A 477 -21.59 36.58 -16.07
C TYR A 477 -22.92 36.66 -16.85
N MET A 478 -24.02 36.99 -16.18
CA MET A 478 -25.33 37.09 -16.85
C MET A 478 -25.38 38.23 -17.89
N ASN A 479 -24.57 39.27 -17.72
CA ASN A 479 -24.44 40.36 -18.69
C ASN A 479 -23.58 39.96 -19.90
N ASP A 480 -22.51 39.20 -19.68
CA ASP A 480 -21.51 38.86 -20.70
C ASP A 480 -21.95 37.73 -21.65
N PHE A 481 -22.90 36.88 -21.23
CA PHE A 481 -23.30 35.68 -21.97
C PHE A 481 -24.73 35.79 -22.57
N SER A 482 -24.94 35.16 -23.73
CA SER A 482 -26.22 35.23 -24.47
C SER A 482 -27.35 34.49 -23.74
N ILE A 483 -28.61 34.78 -24.06
CA ILE A 483 -29.79 34.11 -23.43
C ILE A 483 -29.74 32.58 -23.53
N ARG A 484 -29.12 32.02 -24.57
CA ARG A 484 -28.93 30.56 -24.71
C ARG A 484 -27.86 30.03 -23.73
N ASP A 485 -26.79 30.77 -23.55
CA ASP A 485 -25.70 30.45 -22.62
C ASP A 485 -26.09 30.70 -21.15
N ARG A 486 -27.01 31.65 -20.92
CA ARG A 486 -27.60 31.94 -19.60
C ARG A 486 -28.35 30.75 -19.02
N ALA A 487 -28.78 29.77 -19.82
CA ALA A 487 -29.65 28.68 -19.36
C ALA A 487 -28.98 27.72 -18.37
N SER A 488 -27.66 27.75 -18.16
CA SER A 488 -27.00 26.88 -17.19
C SER A 488 -25.66 27.42 -16.68
N LEU A 489 -25.67 27.96 -15.46
CA LEU A 489 -24.46 28.35 -14.73
C LEU A 489 -23.96 27.17 -13.90
N VAL A 490 -22.65 27.00 -13.82
CA VAL A 490 -22.02 26.11 -12.84
C VAL A 490 -21.14 26.93 -11.91
N ILE A 491 -21.45 26.91 -10.62
CA ILE A 491 -20.60 27.45 -9.57
C ILE A 491 -19.75 26.32 -9.03
N GLU A 492 -18.46 26.36 -9.31
CA GLU A 492 -17.50 25.42 -8.73
C GLU A 492 -16.98 25.99 -7.42
N VAL A 493 -17.18 25.24 -6.33
CA VAL A 493 -16.71 25.57 -4.99
C VAL A 493 -15.59 24.61 -4.64
N VAL A 494 -14.36 25.12 -4.51
CA VAL A 494 -13.23 24.31 -4.04
C VAL A 494 -13.32 24.21 -2.52
N LEU A 495 -13.69 23.04 -2.01
CA LEU A 495 -13.88 22.81 -0.57
C LEU A 495 -12.55 22.46 0.14
N SER A 496 -11.53 22.06 -0.62
CA SER A 496 -10.16 21.89 -0.16
C SER A 496 -9.43 23.24 -0.14
N GLY A 497 -9.71 24.08 0.85
CA GLY A 497 -9.04 25.38 0.98
C GLY A 497 -7.53 25.19 1.24
N LYS A 498 -6.68 25.96 0.55
CA LYS A 498 -5.28 26.12 0.92
C LYS A 498 -5.20 26.65 2.37
N THR A 499 -4.36 26.05 3.19
CA THR A 499 -4.14 26.46 4.58
C THR A 499 -3.90 27.96 4.68
N GLY A 500 -4.81 28.69 5.32
CA GLY A 500 -4.70 30.14 5.56
C GLY A 500 -5.52 31.03 4.64
N ALA A 501 -6.17 30.50 3.60
CA ALA A 501 -7.10 31.30 2.81
C ALA A 501 -8.39 31.57 3.62
N PRO A 502 -8.76 32.83 3.89
CA PRO A 502 -9.98 33.14 4.65
C PRO A 502 -11.26 32.88 3.85
N ARG A 503 -11.16 32.54 2.56
CA ARG A 503 -12.29 32.35 1.66
C ARG A 503 -12.11 31.07 0.81
N PRO A 504 -13.20 30.32 0.55
CA PRO A 504 -13.18 29.25 -0.43
C PRO A 504 -12.92 29.84 -1.82
N ASP A 505 -12.20 29.10 -2.66
CA ASP A 505 -12.05 29.45 -4.06
C ASP A 505 -13.35 29.10 -4.78
N ILE A 506 -14.02 30.11 -5.33
CA ILE A 506 -15.28 29.96 -6.03
C ILE A 506 -15.10 30.50 -7.44
N SER A 507 -15.33 29.64 -8.43
CA SER A 507 -15.30 30.02 -9.84
C SER A 507 -16.65 29.76 -10.50
N ILE A 508 -16.96 30.58 -11.49
CA ILE A 508 -18.16 30.45 -12.32
C ILE A 508 -17.70 29.94 -13.69
N LYS A 509 -18.29 28.85 -14.16
CA LYS A 509 -17.99 28.24 -15.46
C LYS A 509 -19.26 28.11 -16.30
N SER A 510 -19.12 28.24 -17.62
CA SER A 510 -20.19 27.86 -18.54
C SER A 510 -20.38 26.35 -18.52
N VAL A 511 -21.62 25.88 -18.66
CA VAL A 511 -21.85 24.45 -18.94
C VAL A 511 -21.23 24.05 -20.28
N ALA A 512 -21.16 24.98 -21.25
CA ALA A 512 -20.54 24.74 -22.55
C ALA A 512 -19.01 24.54 -22.47
N ASP A 513 -18.33 25.19 -21.52
CA ASP A 513 -16.88 24.99 -21.32
C ASP A 513 -16.54 23.58 -20.82
N ASN A 514 -17.56 22.86 -20.37
CA ASN A 514 -17.51 21.44 -20.08
C ASN A 514 -18.04 20.61 -21.25
N GLU A 515 -18.00 21.04 -22.53
CA GLU A 515 -18.69 20.36 -23.66
C GLU A 515 -18.15 18.99 -24.09
N LYS A 516 -16.99 18.53 -23.60
CA LYS A 516 -16.69 17.07 -23.60
C LYS A 516 -17.56 16.29 -22.59
N GLU A 517 -18.43 16.99 -21.87
CA GLU A 517 -19.28 16.57 -20.75
C GLU A 517 -20.75 17.02 -20.92
N VAL A 518 -21.13 17.58 -22.09
CA VAL A 518 -22.53 17.94 -22.40
C VAL A 518 -23.08 16.98 -23.45
N GLY A 519 -23.55 15.85 -22.95
CA GLY A 519 -24.05 14.69 -23.69
C GLY A 519 -23.75 13.40 -22.94
N GLU A 520 -22.58 13.37 -22.29
CA GLU A 520 -22.22 12.39 -21.27
C GLU A 520 -22.48 13.00 -19.89
N LYS A 521 -23.50 12.51 -19.17
CA LYS A 521 -23.77 12.89 -17.77
C LYS A 521 -22.61 12.43 -16.87
N LYS A 522 -21.45 13.08 -16.86
CA LYS A 522 -20.47 12.84 -15.79
C LYS A 522 -21.11 13.14 -14.43
N PRO A 523 -20.74 12.40 -13.37
CA PRO A 523 -21.21 12.71 -12.03
C PRO A 523 -20.83 14.15 -11.65
N TRP A 524 -21.63 14.78 -10.77
CA TRP A 524 -21.51 16.15 -10.26
C TRP A 524 -20.16 16.45 -9.54
N PHE A 525 -19.23 15.50 -9.56
CA PHE A 525 -17.93 15.54 -8.94
C PHE A 525 -16.96 14.84 -9.90
N SER A 526 -16.02 15.57 -10.49
CA SER A 526 -14.89 14.96 -11.20
C SER A 526 -13.74 14.76 -10.22
N HIS A 527 -13.21 13.53 -10.17
CA HIS A 527 -11.91 13.26 -9.55
C HIS A 527 -10.75 13.48 -10.53
N ASP A 528 -11.06 13.74 -11.81
CA ASP A 528 -10.09 13.95 -12.89
C ASP A 528 -9.55 15.39 -12.83
N CYS A 529 -8.88 15.74 -11.73
CA CYS A 529 -8.02 16.91 -11.67
C CYS A 529 -6.56 16.42 -11.73
N GLU A 530 -6.15 15.91 -12.89
CA GLU A 530 -4.79 15.40 -13.17
C GLU A 530 -3.66 16.44 -12.94
N ARG A 531 -3.97 17.65 -12.49
CA ARG A 531 -2.98 18.73 -12.25
C ARG A 531 -3.00 19.40 -10.88
N GLY A 532 -3.76 18.96 -9.87
CA GLY A 532 -3.76 19.77 -8.63
C GLY A 532 -4.41 19.28 -7.34
N GLY A 533 -4.86 18.04 -7.20
CA GLY A 533 -5.25 17.48 -5.90
C GLY A 533 -6.42 18.16 -5.15
N GLY A 534 -7.11 19.12 -5.78
CA GLY A 534 -8.24 19.82 -5.16
C GLY A 534 -9.50 18.94 -5.13
N ILE A 535 -10.25 19.01 -4.02
CA ILE A 535 -11.59 18.42 -3.93
C ILE A 535 -12.60 19.53 -4.23
N CYS A 536 -13.19 19.48 -5.42
CA CYS A 536 -14.19 20.44 -5.86
C CYS A 536 -15.61 19.91 -5.59
N GLY A 537 -16.44 20.75 -5.00
CA GLY A 537 -17.88 20.59 -4.98
C GLY A 537 -18.48 21.45 -6.09
N VAL A 538 -19.24 20.85 -7.01
CA VAL A 538 -19.88 21.60 -8.10
C VAL A 538 -21.34 21.85 -7.75
N VAL A 539 -21.74 23.11 -7.71
CA VAL A 539 -23.14 23.54 -7.54
C VAL A 539 -23.63 24.09 -8.86
N ARG A 540 -24.55 23.39 -9.52
CA ARG A 540 -25.24 23.94 -10.69
C ARG A 540 -26.29 24.95 -10.23
N VAL A 541 -26.23 26.16 -10.75
CA VAL A 541 -27.26 27.18 -10.56
C VAL A 541 -27.92 27.40 -11.92
N LEU A 542 -29.17 26.97 -12.06
CA LEU A 542 -29.92 27.26 -13.27
C LEU A 542 -30.45 28.70 -13.22
N ALA A 543 -30.48 29.39 -14.37
CA ALA A 543 -30.98 30.76 -14.48
C ALA A 543 -32.45 30.89 -14.02
N PRO A 544 -32.93 32.13 -13.75
CA PRO A 544 -34.26 32.37 -13.21
C PRO A 544 -35.32 31.75 -14.14
N GLY A 545 -35.98 30.67 -13.68
CA GLY A 545 -37.05 29.98 -14.41
C GLY A 545 -36.78 28.50 -14.74
N GLY A 546 -35.55 28.00 -14.59
CA GLY A 546 -35.26 26.57 -14.55
C GLY A 546 -34.71 26.21 -13.18
N ILE A 547 -35.28 25.24 -12.48
CA ILE A 547 -34.78 24.76 -11.18
C ILE A 547 -34.52 23.26 -11.33
N ASP A 548 -33.30 22.78 -11.08
CA ASP A 548 -33.09 21.35 -10.83
C ASP A 548 -33.52 21.13 -9.37
N GLN A 549 -34.80 20.79 -9.19
CA GLN A 549 -35.57 20.74 -7.94
C GLN A 549 -35.05 19.73 -6.89
N SER A 550 -33.78 19.33 -6.95
CA SER A 550 -33.25 18.32 -6.02
C SER A 550 -33.06 18.85 -4.60
N HIS A 551 -32.92 20.16 -4.39
CA HIS A 551 -32.94 20.79 -3.07
C HIS A 551 -33.50 22.22 -3.20
N GLU A 552 -34.58 22.55 -2.48
CA GLU A 552 -35.12 23.91 -2.45
C GLU A 552 -34.08 24.88 -1.89
N CYS A 553 -33.59 25.80 -2.73
CA CYS A 553 -32.80 26.94 -2.28
C CYS A 553 -33.74 27.93 -1.57
N PRO A 554 -33.26 28.76 -0.61
CA PRO A 554 -34.10 29.76 0.03
C PRO A 554 -34.78 30.69 -0.99
N VAL A 555 -36.04 31.03 -0.73
CA VAL A 555 -36.94 31.85 -1.56
C VAL A 555 -36.33 33.18 -2.05
N ARG A 556 -35.25 33.68 -1.43
CA ARG A 556 -34.56 34.92 -1.81
C ARG A 556 -33.93 34.93 -3.21
N TRP A 557 -33.58 33.77 -3.79
CA TRP A 557 -32.94 33.72 -5.10
C TRP A 557 -33.93 33.80 -6.27
N SER A 558 -35.19 33.40 -6.06
CA SER A 558 -36.24 33.46 -7.09
C SER A 558 -36.66 34.88 -7.49
N THR A 559 -36.27 35.90 -6.72
CA THR A 559 -36.68 37.30 -6.92
C THR A 559 -35.68 38.17 -7.68
N ILE A 560 -34.43 37.73 -7.88
CA ILE A 560 -33.36 38.55 -8.47
C ILE A 560 -33.47 38.70 -10.01
N GLY A 561 -34.37 37.94 -10.66
CA GLY A 561 -34.55 37.96 -12.13
C GLY A 561 -35.85 38.59 -12.66
N ARG A 562 -36.59 39.35 -11.85
CA ARG A 562 -37.83 40.05 -12.29
C ARG A 562 -37.68 41.58 -12.29
N GLY A 563 -36.52 42.07 -12.72
CA GLY A 563 -36.23 43.49 -12.96
C GLY A 563 -36.00 43.74 -14.44
#